data_AF-S9SCJ6-F1
#
_entry.id   AF-S9SCJ6-F1
#
_cell.length_a   1.000
_cell.length_b   1.000
_cell.length_c   1.000
_cell.angle_alpha   90.00
_cell.angle_beta   90.00
_cell.angle_gamma   90.00
#
_symmetry.space_group_name_H-M   'P 1'
#
loop_
_entity.id
_entity.type
_entity.pdbx_description
1 polymer ?
#
loop_
_entity_poly.entity_id
_entity_poly.type
_entity_poly.pdbx_seq_one_letter_code
_entity_poly.pdbx_strand_id
1 'polypeptide(L)'
;MEPRLFAVWNRVVGIYAAAPRFSMVRHHFFLTSIVPADGLVSKRRPPYLPQQMKSILSLDSIRRSLALSRAIKAFTVVLLSYSGGIYFTGLIHPDSALFGAMWASVSGLASLQDDLPGTRVAATLRVWGTLVGAVIAALYLSFLPFSLLGLTVAAGLAAGAGALLQLTDGGRLSAITVTVIAILTVINPDLHPVSNASLRFLESCLGSAMALLVALTWAGSARLWRRRHQAR
;
A
#
# COMPACT_ATOMS: atom_id res chain seq x y z
N MET A 1 -3.92 -11.38 29.66
CA MET A 1 -2.97 -10.68 28.77
C MET A 1 -1.81 -10.20 29.62
N GLU A 2 -0.60 -10.73 29.37
CA GLU A 2 0.55 -10.60 30.26
C GLU A 2 1.24 -9.22 30.10
N PRO A 3 1.41 -8.42 31.17
CA PRO A 3 1.96 -7.05 31.10
C PRO A 3 3.43 -6.98 30.63
N ARG A 4 4.13 -8.12 30.54
CA ARG A 4 5.52 -8.20 30.10
C ARG A 4 5.69 -8.02 28.58
N LEU A 5 4.70 -8.41 27.77
CA LEU A 5 4.75 -8.24 26.32
C LEU A 5 4.55 -6.76 25.90
N PHE A 6 3.77 -5.99 26.65
CA PHE A 6 3.59 -4.55 26.42
C PHE A 6 4.86 -3.75 26.72
N ALA A 7 5.63 -4.18 27.73
CA ALA A 7 6.90 -3.54 28.09
C ALA A 7 8.00 -3.78 27.03
N VAL A 8 8.02 -4.96 26.40
CA VAL A 8 8.93 -5.25 25.28
C VAL A 8 8.54 -4.44 24.04
N TRP A 9 7.23 -4.33 23.75
CA TRP A 9 6.72 -3.49 22.66
C TRP A 9 7.13 -2.01 22.81
N ASN A 10 6.97 -1.44 24.01
CA ASN A 10 7.36 -0.05 24.27
C ASN A 10 8.89 0.18 24.20
N ARG A 11 9.72 -0.81 24.53
CA ARG A 11 11.18 -0.72 24.34
C ARG A 11 11.59 -0.73 22.87
N VAL A 12 10.91 -1.50 22.03
CA VAL A 12 11.22 -1.59 20.59
C VAL A 12 10.73 -0.35 19.84
N VAL A 13 9.56 0.20 20.19
CA VAL A 13 9.00 1.41 19.57
C VAL A 13 9.70 2.68 20.08
N GLY A 14 10.14 2.71 21.35
CA GLY A 14 10.85 3.86 21.94
C GLY A 14 12.19 4.21 21.27
N ILE A 15 12.78 3.28 20.51
CA ILE A 15 14.05 3.50 19.78
C ILE A 15 13.85 4.33 18.50
N TYR A 16 12.61 4.46 17.98
CA TYR A 16 12.31 5.25 16.78
C TYR A 16 11.73 6.65 17.08
N ALA A 17 11.62 7.04 18.34
CA ALA A 17 11.12 8.37 18.76
C ALA A 17 12.19 9.48 18.78
N ALA A 18 13.34 9.28 18.13
CA ALA A 18 14.37 10.30 17.94
C ALA A 18 14.25 10.94 16.55
N ALA A 19 13.17 11.72 16.34
CA ALA A 19 13.09 12.64 15.21
C ALA A 19 14.02 13.86 15.46
N PRO A 20 14.84 14.29 14.50
CA PRO A 20 15.68 15.47 14.67
C PRO A 20 14.82 16.74 14.76
N ARG A 21 15.00 17.49 15.86
CA ARG A 21 14.50 18.86 16.04
C ARG A 21 15.04 19.75 14.93
N PHE A 22 14.19 20.14 13.98
CA PHE A 22 14.50 21.28 13.12
C PHE A 22 14.34 22.57 13.93
N SER A 23 15.48 23.14 14.30
CA SER A 23 15.60 24.46 14.91
C SER A 23 15.12 25.54 13.94
N MET A 24 14.00 26.17 14.28
CA MET A 24 13.47 27.36 13.64
C MET A 24 14.42 28.53 13.91
N VAL A 25 15.25 28.89 12.93
CA VAL A 25 16.10 30.08 12.97
C VAL A 25 15.19 31.31 12.84
N ARG A 26 14.95 31.97 13.97
CA ARG A 26 14.31 33.28 14.10
C ARG A 26 15.30 34.34 13.60
N HIS A 27 15.09 34.88 12.40
CA HIS A 27 15.63 36.19 12.06
C HIS A 27 14.56 37.25 12.34
N HIS A 28 14.63 37.82 13.55
CA HIS A 28 14.07 39.14 13.81
C HIS A 28 15.08 40.18 13.33
N PHE A 29 14.72 40.94 12.31
CA PHE A 29 15.28 42.28 12.12
C PHE A 29 14.13 43.27 11.94
N PHE A 30 14.16 44.27 12.80
CA PHE A 30 13.27 45.42 12.90
C PHE A 30 13.20 46.23 11.59
N LEU A 31 12.02 46.76 11.27
CA LEU A 31 11.77 48.21 11.11
C LEU A 31 10.30 48.45 10.71
N THR A 32 9.50 48.86 11.68
CA THR A 32 8.50 49.95 11.54
C THR A 32 9.19 51.17 10.91
N SER A 33 8.66 51.98 9.99
CA SER A 33 7.31 52.55 9.83
C SER A 33 7.30 53.55 8.66
N ILE A 34 6.11 53.83 8.11
CA ILE A 34 5.68 55.04 7.35
C ILE A 34 6.13 55.18 5.88
N VAL A 35 5.16 55.03 4.96
CA VAL A 35 5.12 55.74 3.67
C VAL A 35 3.71 56.34 3.53
N PRO A 36 3.55 57.63 3.17
CA PRO A 36 2.25 58.30 3.14
C PRO A 36 1.39 57.83 1.96
N ALA A 37 0.08 57.94 2.14
CA ALA A 37 -0.90 57.83 1.08
C ALA A 37 -0.78 59.04 0.16
N ASP A 38 -0.42 58.83 -1.11
CA ASP A 38 -0.77 59.69 -2.23
C ASP A 38 -0.56 58.97 -3.57
N GLY A 39 -1.58 59.05 -4.42
CA GLY A 39 -1.37 59.16 -5.86
C GLY A 39 -1.16 57.87 -6.67
N LEU A 40 -2.13 57.65 -7.56
CA LEU A 40 -2.05 56.93 -8.83
C LEU A 40 -2.22 55.40 -8.79
N VAL A 41 -3.42 55.01 -9.20
CA VAL A 41 -3.77 53.68 -9.72
C VAL A 41 -2.89 53.38 -10.94
N SER A 42 -1.66 52.97 -10.67
CA SER A 42 -0.80 52.30 -11.62
C SER A 42 -1.42 50.95 -11.94
N LYS A 43 -1.89 50.81 -13.18
CA LYS A 43 -2.36 49.56 -13.78
C LYS A 43 -1.21 48.55 -13.74
N ARG A 44 -1.04 47.85 -12.61
CA ARG A 44 0.04 46.87 -12.40
C ARG A 44 -0.08 45.81 -13.48
N ARG A 45 0.79 45.88 -14.49
CA ARG A 45 1.03 44.75 -15.39
C ARG A 45 1.39 43.54 -14.50
N PRO A 46 0.87 42.34 -14.77
CA PRO A 46 1.22 41.18 -13.96
C PRO A 46 2.75 41.06 -13.92
N PRO A 47 3.36 40.80 -12.76
CA PRO A 47 4.80 40.69 -12.64
C PRO A 47 5.30 39.64 -13.63
N TYR A 48 6.28 40.01 -14.46
CA TYR A 48 6.95 39.09 -15.37
C TYR A 48 7.66 38.03 -14.53
N LEU A 49 7.00 36.90 -14.30
CA LEU A 49 7.61 35.76 -13.63
C LEU A 49 8.82 35.30 -14.47
N PRO A 50 10.03 35.21 -13.88
CA PRO A 50 11.19 34.67 -14.55
C PRO A 50 10.86 33.28 -15.12
N GLN A 51 11.37 32.96 -16.31
CA GLN A 51 11.06 31.71 -17.01
C GLN A 51 11.38 30.46 -16.16
N GLN A 52 12.39 30.54 -15.28
CA GLN A 52 12.72 29.51 -14.29
C GLN A 52 11.65 29.33 -13.21
N MET A 53 10.97 30.40 -12.78
CA MET A 53 9.91 30.32 -11.76
C MET A 53 8.65 29.66 -12.33
N LYS A 54 8.35 29.91 -13.62
CA LYS A 54 7.23 29.26 -14.33
C LYS A 54 7.42 27.75 -14.46
N SER A 55 8.66 27.28 -14.72
CA SER A 55 8.94 25.84 -14.81
C SER A 55 8.79 25.15 -13.45
N ILE A 56 9.24 25.76 -12.36
CA ILE A 56 9.09 25.21 -11.00
C ILE A 56 7.60 25.10 -10.62
N LEU A 57 6.82 26.16 -10.81
CA LEU A 57 5.37 26.16 -10.56
C LEU A 57 4.62 25.12 -11.41
N SER A 58 5.05 24.93 -12.66
CA SER A 58 4.49 23.90 -13.57
C SER A 58 4.79 22.48 -13.09
N LEU A 59 6.02 22.21 -12.64
CA LEU A 59 6.42 20.90 -12.11
C LEU A 59 5.64 20.55 -10.84
N ASP A 60 5.42 21.52 -9.95
CA ASP A 60 4.62 21.31 -8.72
C ASP A 60 3.17 20.97 -9.04
N SER A 61 2.57 21.67 -10.01
CA SER A 61 1.21 21.39 -10.48
C SER A 61 1.10 19.97 -11.07
N ILE A 62 2.08 19.56 -11.88
CA ILE A 62 2.14 18.21 -12.45
C ILE A 62 2.29 17.17 -11.34
N ARG A 63 3.21 17.36 -10.39
CA ARG A 63 3.39 16.45 -9.25
C ARG A 63 2.11 16.31 -8.41
N ARG A 64 1.41 17.41 -8.15
CA ARG A 64 0.12 17.41 -7.42
C ARG A 64 -0.96 16.64 -8.16
N SER A 65 -1.09 16.84 -9.47
CA SER A 65 -2.09 16.10 -10.27
C SER A 65 -1.81 14.60 -10.34
N LEU A 66 -0.53 14.20 -10.45
CA LEU A 66 -0.13 12.80 -10.37
C LEU A 66 -0.41 12.20 -8.99
N ALA A 67 -0.11 12.92 -7.91
CA ALA A 67 -0.40 12.50 -6.55
C ALA A 67 -1.92 12.30 -6.32
N LEU A 68 -2.73 13.24 -6.80
CA LEU A 68 -4.19 13.14 -6.71
C LEU A 68 -4.73 11.94 -7.51
N SER A 69 -4.21 11.70 -8.71
CA SER A 69 -4.59 10.53 -9.52
C SER A 69 -4.25 9.22 -8.80
N ARG A 70 -3.08 9.11 -8.17
CA ARG A 70 -2.70 7.93 -7.36
C ARG A 70 -3.65 7.73 -6.18
N ALA A 71 -4.00 8.81 -5.48
CA ALA A 71 -4.93 8.75 -4.35
C ALA A 71 -6.33 8.25 -4.77
N ILE A 72 -6.85 8.74 -5.90
CA ILE A 72 -8.14 8.29 -6.43
C ILE A 72 -8.10 6.80 -6.78
N LYS A 73 -7.05 6.35 -7.48
CA LYS A 73 -6.89 4.93 -7.80
C LYS A 73 -6.84 4.08 -6.53
N ALA A 74 -6.07 4.50 -5.53
CA ALA A 74 -5.95 3.79 -4.25
C ALA A 74 -7.30 3.70 -3.53
N PHE A 75 -8.05 4.81 -3.46
CA PHE A 75 -9.40 4.83 -2.89
C PHE A 75 -10.32 3.83 -3.59
N THR A 76 -10.35 3.83 -4.93
CA THR A 76 -11.18 2.90 -5.71
C THR A 76 -10.77 1.45 -5.48
N VAL A 77 -9.47 1.15 -5.46
CA VAL A 77 -8.96 -0.21 -5.21
C VAL A 77 -9.36 -0.71 -3.83
N VAL A 78 -9.22 0.12 -2.79
CA VAL A 78 -9.60 -0.26 -1.43
C VAL A 78 -11.09 -0.52 -1.35
N LEU A 79 -11.93 0.37 -1.90
CA LEU A 79 -13.38 0.20 -1.88
C LEU A 79 -13.81 -1.11 -2.55
N LEU A 80 -13.30 -1.38 -3.76
CA LEU A 80 -13.65 -2.59 -4.51
C LEU A 80 -13.11 -3.86 -3.85
N SER A 81 -11.87 -3.82 -3.35
CA SER A 81 -11.25 -4.98 -2.72
C SER A 81 -11.86 -5.30 -1.37
N TYR A 82 -12.21 -4.28 -0.58
CA TYR A 82 -12.90 -4.44 0.70
C TYR A 82 -14.28 -5.08 0.48
N SER A 83 -15.09 -4.49 -0.41
CA SER A 83 -16.43 -5.02 -0.71
C SER A 83 -16.39 -6.41 -1.32
N GLY A 84 -15.43 -6.68 -2.21
CA GLY A 84 -15.24 -8.00 -2.80
C GLY A 84 -14.75 -9.02 -1.77
N GLY A 85 -13.80 -8.65 -0.91
CA GLY A 85 -13.23 -9.53 0.11
C GLY A 85 -14.22 -9.88 1.21
N ILE A 86 -15.02 -8.92 1.69
CA ILE A 86 -16.05 -9.18 2.71
C ILE A 86 -17.14 -10.09 2.16
N TYR A 87 -17.60 -9.85 0.92
CA TYR A 87 -18.62 -10.65 0.28
C TYR A 87 -18.12 -12.07 0.00
N PHE A 88 -16.96 -12.20 -0.66
CA PHE A 88 -16.38 -13.48 -1.04
C PHE A 88 -16.10 -14.36 0.19
N THR A 89 -15.43 -13.81 1.20
CA THR A 89 -15.06 -14.56 2.40
C THR A 89 -16.28 -14.83 3.27
N GLY A 90 -17.24 -13.90 3.33
CA GLY A 90 -18.49 -14.08 4.06
C GLY A 90 -19.35 -15.23 3.54
N LEU A 91 -19.28 -15.56 2.24
CA LEU A 91 -19.96 -16.72 1.67
C LEU A 91 -19.35 -18.05 2.11
N ILE A 92 -18.05 -18.08 2.43
CA ILE A 92 -17.32 -19.31 2.77
C ILE A 92 -17.20 -19.47 4.28
N HIS A 93 -16.78 -18.42 4.99
CA HIS A 93 -16.56 -18.42 6.43
C HIS A 93 -16.84 -17.03 7.04
N PRO A 94 -18.08 -16.77 7.51
CA PRO A 94 -18.53 -15.48 8.02
C PRO A 94 -17.62 -14.87 9.09
N ASP A 95 -17.13 -15.66 10.04
CA ASP A 95 -16.33 -15.14 11.17
C ASP A 95 -14.97 -14.58 10.74
N SER A 96 -14.50 -14.98 9.56
CA SER A 96 -13.22 -14.51 9.01
C SER A 96 -13.39 -13.43 7.93
N ALA A 97 -14.62 -13.00 7.65
CA ALA A 97 -14.94 -12.12 6.54
C ALA A 97 -14.24 -10.75 6.61
N LEU A 98 -14.13 -10.19 7.81
CA LEU A 98 -13.40 -8.93 8.02
C LEU A 98 -11.90 -9.07 7.74
N PHE A 99 -11.30 -10.21 8.10
CA PHE A 99 -9.91 -10.49 7.74
C PHE A 99 -9.74 -10.63 6.23
N GLY A 100 -10.72 -11.24 5.55
CA GLY A 100 -10.69 -11.33 4.10
C GLY A 100 -10.84 -9.98 3.39
N ALA A 101 -11.72 -9.11 3.89
CA ALA A 101 -11.86 -7.74 3.41
C ALA A 101 -10.55 -6.94 3.58
N MET A 102 -9.91 -7.06 4.75
CA MET A 102 -8.61 -6.45 5.03
C MET A 102 -7.54 -6.99 4.08
N TRP A 103 -7.41 -8.30 3.96
CA TRP A 103 -6.33 -8.93 3.21
C TRP A 103 -6.46 -8.69 1.69
N ALA A 104 -7.69 -8.71 1.17
CA ALA A 104 -7.97 -8.28 -0.21
C ALA A 104 -7.58 -6.81 -0.42
N SER A 105 -7.94 -5.91 0.50
CA SER A 105 -7.60 -4.48 0.41
C SER A 105 -6.09 -4.24 0.42
N VAL A 106 -5.36 -4.89 1.33
CA VAL A 106 -3.89 -4.81 1.40
C VAL A 106 -3.26 -5.38 0.12
N SER A 107 -3.78 -6.47 -0.41
CA SER A 107 -3.26 -7.09 -1.64
C SER A 107 -3.52 -6.21 -2.86
N GLY A 108 -4.68 -5.57 -2.95
CA GLY A 108 -4.97 -4.60 -4.00
C GLY A 108 -4.06 -3.38 -3.93
N LEU A 109 -3.90 -2.78 -2.76
CA LEU A 109 -2.99 -1.65 -2.58
C LEU A 109 -1.54 -2.01 -2.88
N ALA A 110 -1.05 -3.17 -2.43
CA ALA A 110 0.31 -3.63 -2.69
C ALA A 110 0.55 -3.91 -4.19
N SER A 111 -0.50 -4.26 -4.93
CA SER A 111 -0.41 -4.55 -6.37
C SER A 111 -0.55 -3.29 -7.24
N LEU A 112 -1.18 -2.24 -6.73
CA LEU A 112 -1.42 -1.00 -7.47
C LEU A 112 -0.11 -0.22 -7.68
N GLN A 113 0.22 0.02 -8.94
CA GLN A 113 1.34 0.88 -9.35
C GLN A 113 0.85 2.05 -10.19
N ASP A 114 1.76 2.95 -10.57
CA ASP A 114 1.44 4.16 -11.34
C ASP A 114 0.92 3.86 -12.74
N ASP A 115 1.51 2.85 -13.36
CA ASP A 115 1.26 2.40 -14.70
C ASP A 115 0.75 0.95 -14.71
N LEU A 116 0.14 0.58 -15.84
CA LEU A 116 -0.44 -0.74 -16.04
C LEU A 116 0.64 -1.85 -16.08
N PRO A 117 1.75 -1.72 -16.83
CA PRO A 117 2.85 -2.70 -16.78
C PRO A 117 3.38 -2.93 -15.36
N GLY A 118 3.68 -1.87 -14.62
CA GLY A 118 4.10 -1.96 -13.22
C GLY A 118 3.08 -2.70 -12.35
N THR A 119 1.79 -2.35 -12.49
CA THR A 119 0.70 -2.99 -11.74
C THR A 119 0.62 -4.48 -12.05
N ARG A 120 0.82 -4.89 -13.30
CA ARG A 120 0.79 -6.29 -13.71
C ARG A 120 1.93 -7.09 -13.11
N VAL A 121 3.14 -6.54 -13.10
CA VAL A 121 4.30 -7.19 -12.48
C VAL A 121 4.07 -7.32 -10.97
N ALA A 122 3.65 -6.25 -10.30
CA ALA A 122 3.39 -6.25 -8.85
C ALA A 122 2.26 -7.22 -8.47
N ALA A 123 1.14 -7.25 -9.21
CA ALA A 123 0.05 -8.21 -9.00
C ALA A 123 0.51 -9.66 -9.18
N THR A 124 1.35 -9.93 -10.19
CA THR A 124 1.88 -11.28 -10.45
C THR A 124 2.80 -11.72 -9.31
N LEU A 125 3.70 -10.85 -8.86
CA LEU A 125 4.57 -11.10 -7.70
C LEU A 125 3.75 -11.31 -6.41
N ARG A 126 2.65 -10.57 -6.25
CA ARG A 126 1.74 -10.72 -5.11
C ARG A 126 1.10 -12.10 -5.10
N VAL A 127 0.53 -12.55 -6.22
CA VAL A 127 -0.12 -13.86 -6.33
C VAL A 127 0.88 -15.00 -6.12
N TRP A 128 2.05 -14.94 -6.75
CA TRP A 128 3.06 -15.99 -6.55
C TRP A 128 3.65 -16.00 -5.14
N GLY A 129 3.93 -14.83 -4.57
CA GLY A 129 4.41 -14.72 -3.20
C GLY A 129 3.38 -15.23 -2.19
N THR A 130 2.10 -14.89 -2.36
CA THR A 130 1.06 -15.41 -1.48
C THR A 130 0.81 -16.90 -1.67
N LEU A 131 0.94 -17.44 -2.89
CA LEU A 131 0.84 -18.88 -3.12
C LEU A 131 1.93 -19.66 -2.37
N VAL A 132 3.20 -19.26 -2.54
CA VAL A 132 4.34 -19.91 -1.88
C VAL A 132 4.20 -19.82 -0.36
N GLY A 133 3.87 -18.63 0.14
CA GLY A 133 3.63 -18.45 1.57
C GLY A 133 2.45 -19.26 2.09
N ALA A 134 1.35 -19.36 1.34
CA ALA A 134 0.18 -20.14 1.72
C ALA A 134 0.47 -21.64 1.80
N VAL A 135 1.20 -22.18 0.82
CA VAL A 135 1.60 -23.59 0.81
C VAL A 135 2.48 -23.90 2.01
N ILE A 136 3.49 -23.07 2.29
CA ILE A 136 4.41 -23.30 3.43
C ILE A 136 3.67 -23.16 4.75
N ALA A 137 2.79 -22.17 4.90
CA ALA A 137 2.00 -21.99 6.11
C ALA A 137 1.04 -23.16 6.37
N ALA A 138 0.35 -23.62 5.32
CA ALA A 138 -0.54 -24.76 5.39
C ALA A 138 0.23 -26.03 5.83
N LEU A 139 1.37 -26.32 5.18
CA LEU A 139 2.22 -27.45 5.56
C LEU A 139 2.69 -27.32 7.01
N TYR A 140 3.24 -26.18 7.40
CA TYR A 140 3.72 -25.95 8.77
C TYR A 140 2.63 -26.23 9.82
N LEU A 141 1.47 -25.60 9.67
CA LEU A 141 0.38 -25.68 10.65
C LEU A 141 -0.40 -26.99 10.61
N SER A 142 -0.28 -27.77 9.53
CA SER A 142 -0.83 -29.13 9.45
C SER A 142 -0.03 -30.16 10.23
N PHE A 143 1.29 -29.96 10.41
CA PHE A 143 2.15 -30.92 11.12
C PHE A 143 2.53 -30.46 12.53
N LEU A 144 2.58 -29.15 12.77
CA LEU A 144 3.08 -28.58 14.02
C LEU A 144 2.10 -27.53 14.54
N PRO A 145 1.86 -27.46 15.87
CA PRO A 145 1.12 -26.36 16.45
C PRO A 145 1.88 -25.04 16.28
N PHE A 146 1.15 -23.93 16.40
CA PHE A 146 1.74 -22.60 16.36
C PHE A 146 2.81 -22.44 17.46
N SER A 147 4.01 -22.02 17.06
CA SER A 147 5.09 -21.62 17.96
C SER A 147 5.89 -20.48 17.33
N LEU A 148 6.49 -19.63 18.16
CA LEU A 148 7.31 -18.51 17.66
C LEU A 148 8.49 -19.01 16.81
N LEU A 149 9.17 -20.06 17.26
CA LEU A 149 10.28 -20.67 16.52
C LEU A 149 9.81 -21.27 15.19
N GLY A 150 8.69 -21.99 15.21
CA GLY A 150 8.10 -22.56 13.99
C GLY A 150 7.72 -21.47 12.98
N LEU A 151 7.12 -20.37 13.44
CA LEU A 151 6.83 -19.21 12.61
C LEU A 151 8.10 -18.60 12.00
N THR A 152 9.15 -18.37 12.81
CA THR A 152 10.40 -17.78 12.32
C THR A 152 11.05 -18.67 11.25
N VAL A 153 11.10 -19.98 11.48
CA VAL A 153 11.65 -20.95 10.52
C VAL A 153 10.79 -20.99 9.25
N ALA A 154 9.47 -21.11 9.37
CA ALA A 154 8.57 -21.18 8.22
C ALA A 154 8.60 -19.89 7.38
N ALA A 155 8.62 -18.72 8.01
CA ALA A 155 8.73 -17.44 7.32
C ALA A 155 10.10 -17.28 6.62
N GLY A 156 11.19 -17.73 7.26
CA GLY A 156 12.52 -17.78 6.66
C GLY A 156 12.58 -18.71 5.44
N LEU A 157 12.01 -19.91 5.55
CA LEU A 157 11.89 -20.86 4.44
C LEU A 157 11.07 -20.28 3.29
N ALA A 158 9.96 -19.58 3.58
CA ALA A 158 9.15 -18.94 2.56
C ALA A 158 9.87 -17.77 1.87
N ALA A 159 10.62 -16.97 2.63
CA ALA A 159 11.48 -15.93 2.05
C ALA A 159 12.56 -16.53 1.13
N GLY A 160 13.22 -17.60 1.59
CA GLY A 160 14.23 -18.32 0.82
C GLY A 160 13.66 -18.96 -0.44
N ALA A 161 12.53 -19.65 -0.33
CA ALA A 161 11.85 -20.26 -1.47
C ALA A 161 11.45 -19.22 -2.53
N GLY A 162 10.88 -18.08 -2.11
CA GLY A 162 10.54 -17.00 -3.03
C GLY A 162 11.77 -16.38 -3.71
N ALA A 163 12.89 -16.27 -3.00
CA ALA A 163 14.15 -15.80 -3.58
C ALA A 163 14.73 -16.80 -4.60
N LEU A 164 14.66 -18.10 -4.32
CA LEU A 164 15.13 -19.17 -5.22
C LEU A 164 14.32 -19.22 -6.53
N LEU A 165 13.05 -18.84 -6.49
CA LEU A 165 12.19 -18.74 -7.68
C LEU A 165 12.43 -17.47 -8.51
N GLN A 166 13.49 -16.70 -8.23
CA GLN A 166 13.80 -15.42 -8.88
C GLN A 166 12.65 -14.40 -8.82
N LEU A 167 11.77 -14.54 -7.83
CA LEU A 167 10.71 -13.57 -7.57
C LEU A 167 11.32 -12.45 -6.72
N THR A 168 11.96 -11.49 -7.38
CA THR A 168 12.44 -10.26 -6.72
C THR A 168 11.25 -9.61 -5.99
N ASP A 169 11.40 -9.33 -4.69
CA ASP A 169 10.33 -8.96 -3.73
C ASP A 169 9.30 -10.05 -3.34
N GLY A 170 9.14 -11.12 -4.12
CA GLY A 170 8.21 -12.23 -3.84
C GLY A 170 8.55 -13.04 -2.58
N GLY A 171 9.83 -13.18 -2.24
CA GLY A 171 10.26 -13.82 -0.98
C GLY A 171 9.73 -13.09 0.25
N ARG A 172 9.83 -11.75 0.29
CA ARG A 172 9.29 -10.94 1.40
C ARG A 172 7.77 -11.11 1.51
N LEU A 173 7.06 -11.13 0.39
CA LEU A 173 5.60 -11.33 0.36
C LEU A 173 5.21 -12.73 0.86
N SER A 174 6.00 -13.74 0.54
CA SER A 174 5.80 -15.11 1.01
C SER A 174 5.93 -15.19 2.54
N ALA A 175 6.96 -14.58 3.11
CA ALA A 175 7.14 -14.53 4.56
C ALA A 175 6.02 -13.78 5.30
N ILE A 176 5.58 -12.64 4.76
CA ILE A 176 4.41 -11.91 5.30
C ILE A 176 3.17 -12.81 5.28
N THR A 177 2.94 -13.54 4.18
CA THR A 177 1.77 -14.42 4.04
C THR A 177 1.80 -15.56 5.05
N VAL A 178 2.96 -16.20 5.26
CA VAL A 178 3.12 -17.21 6.33
C VAL A 178 2.77 -16.63 7.69
N THR A 179 3.28 -15.43 7.97
CA THR A 179 3.06 -14.76 9.25
C THR A 179 1.58 -14.49 9.49
N VAL A 180 0.90 -13.97 8.47
CA VAL A 180 -0.53 -13.66 8.53
C VAL A 180 -1.36 -14.92 8.75
N ILE A 181 -1.14 -15.98 7.95
CA ILE A 181 -1.89 -17.25 8.09
C ILE A 181 -1.65 -17.86 9.48
N ALA A 182 -0.40 -17.92 9.93
CA ALA A 182 -0.05 -18.50 11.23
C ALA A 182 -0.71 -17.77 12.40
N ILE A 183 -0.70 -16.43 12.40
CA ILE A 183 -1.38 -15.63 13.43
C ILE A 183 -2.89 -15.83 13.36
N LEU A 184 -3.48 -15.87 12.17
CA LEU A 184 -4.92 -16.04 12.00
C LEU A 184 -5.42 -17.39 12.48
N THR A 185 -4.62 -18.44 12.35
CA THR A 185 -4.94 -19.76 12.91
C THR A 185 -4.99 -19.73 14.44
N VAL A 186 -4.23 -18.85 15.10
CA VAL A 186 -4.35 -18.64 16.55
C VAL A 186 -5.61 -17.83 16.90
N ILE A 187 -5.98 -16.85 16.07
CA ILE A 187 -7.16 -16.01 16.28
C ILE A 187 -8.46 -16.80 16.04
N ASN A 188 -8.50 -17.64 15.01
CA ASN A 188 -9.65 -18.45 14.61
C ASN A 188 -9.24 -19.94 14.59
N PRO A 189 -9.16 -20.61 15.76
CA PRO A 189 -8.69 -21.99 15.85
C PRO A 189 -9.62 -22.99 15.15
N ASP A 190 -10.90 -22.65 14.99
CA ASP A 190 -11.91 -23.50 14.35
C ASP A 190 -11.71 -23.61 12.83
N LEU A 191 -10.97 -22.67 12.23
CA LEU A 191 -10.69 -22.67 10.80
C LEU A 191 -9.47 -23.55 10.49
N HIS A 192 -9.72 -24.68 9.82
CA HIS A 192 -8.66 -25.59 9.41
C HIS A 192 -7.53 -24.85 8.66
N PRO A 193 -6.24 -25.09 8.98
CA PRO A 193 -5.13 -24.29 8.45
C PRO A 193 -5.05 -24.23 6.92
N VAL A 194 -5.39 -25.33 6.23
CA VAL A 194 -5.42 -25.37 4.76
C VAL A 194 -6.54 -24.48 4.20
N SER A 195 -7.70 -24.45 4.86
CA SER A 195 -8.82 -23.59 4.47
C SER A 195 -8.49 -22.12 4.71
N ASN A 196 -7.88 -21.80 5.85
CA ASN A 196 -7.35 -20.46 6.15
C ASN A 196 -6.35 -20.02 5.08
N ALA A 197 -5.37 -20.85 4.75
CA ALA A 197 -4.37 -20.55 3.72
C ALA A 197 -4.99 -20.34 2.34
N SER A 198 -5.95 -21.20 1.96
CA SER A 198 -6.66 -21.10 0.69
C SER A 198 -7.48 -19.80 0.58
N LEU A 199 -8.18 -19.43 1.65
CA LEU A 199 -8.92 -18.16 1.72
C LEU A 199 -7.97 -16.96 1.57
N ARG A 200 -6.88 -16.91 2.34
CA ARG A 200 -5.89 -15.82 2.26
C ARG A 200 -5.25 -15.73 0.87
N PHE A 201 -5.05 -16.85 0.19
CA PHE A 201 -4.59 -16.84 -1.20
C PHE A 201 -5.64 -16.26 -2.15
N LEU A 202 -6.89 -16.74 -2.10
CA LEU A 202 -7.97 -16.29 -2.98
C LEU A 202 -8.33 -14.81 -2.78
N GLU A 203 -8.37 -14.35 -1.55
CA GLU A 203 -8.54 -12.93 -1.21
C GLU A 203 -7.40 -12.08 -1.78
N SER A 204 -6.16 -12.61 -1.78
CA SER A 204 -5.03 -11.91 -2.38
C SER A 204 -5.14 -11.82 -3.90
N CYS A 205 -5.59 -12.89 -4.55
CA CYS A 205 -5.93 -12.89 -5.98
C CYS A 205 -7.03 -11.86 -6.29
N LEU A 206 -8.08 -11.81 -5.48
CA LEU A 206 -9.18 -10.86 -5.63
C LEU A 206 -8.68 -9.42 -5.54
N GLY A 207 -7.92 -9.08 -4.50
CA GLY A 207 -7.32 -7.74 -4.35
C GLY A 207 -6.44 -7.36 -5.54
N SER A 208 -5.57 -8.27 -5.96
CA SER A 208 -4.67 -8.07 -7.11
C SER A 208 -5.44 -7.87 -8.42
N ALA A 209 -6.55 -8.60 -8.61
CA ALA A 209 -7.45 -8.42 -9.75
C ALA A 209 -8.13 -7.05 -9.73
N MET A 210 -8.60 -6.57 -8.58
CA MET A 210 -9.20 -5.23 -8.46
C MET A 210 -8.20 -4.12 -8.80
N ALA A 211 -6.94 -4.26 -8.37
CA ALA A 211 -5.87 -3.32 -8.75
C ALA A 211 -5.65 -3.27 -10.27
N LEU A 212 -5.62 -4.45 -10.92
CA LEU A 212 -5.51 -4.56 -12.37
C LEU A 212 -6.70 -3.92 -13.10
N LEU A 213 -7.92 -4.16 -12.63
CA LEU A 213 -9.13 -3.55 -13.22
C LEU A 213 -9.07 -2.02 -13.15
N VAL A 214 -8.66 -1.46 -12.01
CA VAL A 214 -8.49 -0.01 -11.85
C VAL A 214 -7.37 0.52 -12.76
N ALA A 215 -6.23 -0.17 -12.86
CA ALA A 215 -5.15 0.26 -13.76
C ALA A 215 -5.56 0.19 -15.25
N LEU A 216 -6.30 -0.84 -15.65
CA LEU A 216 -6.81 -1.02 -17.02
C LEU A 216 -7.80 0.08 -17.41
N THR A 217 -8.77 0.36 -16.54
CA THR A 217 -9.75 1.42 -16.76
C THR A 217 -9.07 2.79 -16.87
N TRP A 218 -8.08 3.07 -16.02
CA TRP A 218 -7.33 4.33 -16.08
C TRP A 218 -6.52 4.48 -17.38
N ALA A 219 -5.81 3.42 -17.77
CA ALA A 219 -5.04 3.41 -19.02
C ALA A 219 -5.95 3.53 -20.26
N GLY A 220 -7.14 2.90 -20.23
CA GLY A 220 -8.17 3.02 -21.25
C GLY A 220 -8.68 4.45 -21.41
N SER A 221 -9.08 5.08 -20.31
CA SER A 221 -9.57 6.46 -20.28
C SER A 221 -8.53 7.46 -20.81
N ALA A 222 -7.26 7.32 -20.41
CA ALA A 222 -6.17 8.16 -20.90
C ALA A 222 -5.93 7.99 -22.42
N ARG A 223 -6.02 6.76 -22.94
CA ARG A 223 -5.90 6.49 -24.38
C ARG A 223 -7.05 7.11 -25.18
N LEU A 224 -8.29 6.97 -24.69
CA LEU A 224 -9.47 7.54 -25.35
C LEU A 224 -9.41 9.07 -25.39
N TRP A 225 -9.00 9.70 -24.28
CA TRP A 225 -8.86 11.15 -24.20
C TRP A 225 -7.83 11.69 -25.20
N ARG A 226 -6.67 11.03 -25.34
CA ARG A 226 -5.65 11.41 -26.34
C ARG A 226 -6.16 11.31 -27.78
N ARG A 227 -6.89 10.25 -28.13
CA ARG A 227 -7.46 10.08 -29.48
C ARG A 227 -8.44 11.19 -29.85
N ARG A 228 -9.27 11.65 -28.90
CA ARG A 228 -10.24 12.72 -29.14
C ARG A 228 -9.60 14.09 -29.40
N HIS A 229 -8.43 14.36 -28.81
CA HIS A 229 -7.70 15.63 -29.02
C HIS A 229 -6.81 15.63 -30.26
N GLN A 230 -6.43 14.47 -30.78
CA GLN A 230 -5.72 14.38 -32.06
C GLN A 230 -6.64 14.43 -33.29
N ALA A 231 -7.94 14.21 -33.09
CA ALA A 231 -8.96 14.26 -34.14
C ALA A 231 -9.65 15.64 -34.27
N ARG A 232 -9.15 16.66 -33.56
CA ARG A 232 -9.58 18.06 -33.60
C ARG A 232 -8.42 18.92 -34.05
#